data_AF-M1KAR0-F1
#
_entry.id   AF-M1KAR0-F1
#
_cell.length_a   1.000
_cell.length_b   1.000
_cell.length_c   1.000
_cell.angle_alpha   90.00
_cell.angle_beta   90.00
_cell.angle_gamma   90.00
#
_symmetry.space_group_name_H-M   'P 1'
#
loop_
_entity.id
_entity.type
_entity.pdbx_description
1 polymer ?
#
loop_
_entity_poly.entity_id
_entity_poly.type
_entity_poly.pdbx_seq_one_letter_code
_entity_poly.pdbx_strand_id
1 'polypeptide(L)'
;MEYKTQKDQELLTLIDNIEKSYDPSSANYKFKYVFYNKVDGPFVRPLDFPETLWNISLTNDPTMMPVLLKGDDIEHRKSLQMDACKRINDSYDFLRKKIGGLRMRSEKLKSKIDGCLQIYRKIFGGVYGRFKKEEGKCTLLDRIYRAYLPLDRRGKLCVTENKGEVMDLLMDLKGVGEKILRDADSTLQERQKQTVILNELDRVQDLVPRGI
;
A
#
# COMPACT_ATOMS: atom_id res chain seq x y z
N MET A 1 29.67 42.60 -69.80
CA MET A 1 30.48 41.83 -68.80
C MET A 1 29.82 41.84 -67.42
N GLU A 2 29.20 42.96 -67.01
CA GLU A 2 28.50 43.12 -65.71
C GLU A 2 27.37 42.10 -65.43
N TYR A 3 26.60 41.69 -66.44
CA TYR A 3 25.51 40.70 -66.28
C TYR A 3 25.97 39.30 -65.85
N LYS A 4 27.21 38.89 -66.15
CA LYS A 4 27.76 37.61 -65.67
C LYS A 4 28.12 37.71 -64.19
N THR A 5 28.76 38.81 -63.80
CA THR A 5 29.19 39.08 -62.43
C THR A 5 28.01 39.15 -61.44
N GLN A 6 26.88 39.73 -61.85
CA GLN A 6 25.68 39.80 -61.01
C GLN A 6 25.05 38.42 -60.76
N LYS A 7 24.95 37.58 -61.80
CA LYS A 7 24.45 36.20 -61.66
C LYS A 7 25.36 35.33 -60.80
N ASP A 8 26.67 35.49 -60.95
CA ASP A 8 27.65 34.78 -60.13
C ASP A 8 27.52 35.16 -58.65
N GLN A 9 27.25 36.44 -58.37
CA GLN A 9 27.06 36.93 -57.00
C GLN A 9 25.72 36.49 -56.39
N GLU A 10 24.65 36.40 -57.18
CA GLU A 10 23.37 35.79 -56.77
C GLU A 10 23.53 34.30 -56.44
N LEU A 11 24.26 33.55 -57.29
CA LEU A 11 24.56 32.14 -57.07
C LEU A 11 25.38 31.91 -55.80
N LEU A 12 26.43 32.71 -55.56
CA LEU A 12 27.22 32.64 -54.33
C LEU A 12 26.36 32.93 -53.09
N THR A 13 25.46 33.91 -53.19
CA THR A 13 24.52 34.23 -52.10
C THR A 13 23.54 33.07 -51.84
N LEU A 14 23.06 32.41 -52.88
CA LEU A 14 22.22 31.21 -52.76
C LEU A 14 22.98 30.05 -52.10
N ILE A 15 24.23 29.81 -52.48
CA ILE A 15 25.07 28.75 -51.91
C ILE A 15 25.35 29.04 -50.43
N ASP A 16 25.75 30.26 -50.09
CA ASP A 16 25.98 30.69 -48.70
C ASP A 16 24.70 30.56 -47.84
N ASN A 17 23.54 30.90 -48.40
CA ASN A 17 22.25 30.70 -47.72
C ASN A 17 21.89 29.22 -47.52
N ILE A 18 22.20 28.37 -48.50
CA ILE A 18 22.01 26.92 -48.38
C ILE A 18 22.94 26.39 -47.28
N GLU A 19 24.23 26.70 -47.32
CA GLU A 19 25.20 26.27 -46.32
C GLU A 19 24.77 26.69 -44.90
N LYS A 20 24.39 27.96 -44.73
CA LYS A 20 23.84 28.51 -43.48
C LYS A 20 22.51 27.88 -43.06
N SER A 21 21.78 27.22 -43.96
CA SER A 21 20.53 26.51 -43.62
C SER A 21 20.80 25.15 -42.97
N TYR A 22 21.98 24.55 -43.21
CA TYR A 22 22.39 23.26 -42.68
C TYR A 22 23.38 23.35 -41.51
N ASP A 23 23.95 24.53 -41.25
CA ASP A 23 24.80 24.78 -40.07
C ASP A 23 23.97 25.09 -38.80
N PRO A 24 24.02 24.26 -37.73
CA PRO A 24 23.30 24.50 -36.48
C PRO A 24 23.71 25.79 -35.72
N SER A 25 24.90 26.33 -36.01
CA SER A 25 25.41 27.57 -35.40
C SER A 25 24.79 28.82 -36.05
N SER A 26 24.32 28.69 -37.29
CA SER A 26 23.72 29.77 -38.07
C SER A 26 22.31 30.12 -37.58
N ALA A 27 21.99 31.42 -37.58
CA ALA A 27 20.64 31.92 -37.33
C ALA A 27 19.61 31.34 -38.34
N ASN A 28 20.06 31.06 -39.57
CA ASN A 28 19.23 30.57 -40.68
C ASN A 28 19.05 29.04 -40.69
N TYR A 29 19.57 28.32 -39.68
CA TYR A 29 19.41 26.88 -39.59
C TYR A 29 17.94 26.46 -39.68
N LYS A 30 17.61 25.57 -40.61
CA LYS A 30 16.21 25.24 -40.96
C LYS A 30 15.62 24.11 -40.13
N PHE A 31 16.44 23.25 -39.53
CA PHE A 31 15.96 22.07 -38.80
C PHE A 31 15.76 22.37 -37.31
N LYS A 32 14.95 23.38 -37.02
CA LYS A 32 14.56 23.76 -35.67
C LYS A 32 13.13 23.29 -35.41
N TYR A 33 12.91 22.64 -34.28
CA TYR A 33 11.61 22.06 -33.93
C TYR A 33 11.19 22.52 -32.54
N VAL A 34 9.91 22.80 -32.39
CA VAL A 34 9.32 23.17 -31.11
C VAL A 34 8.90 21.90 -30.38
N PHE A 35 9.43 21.72 -29.17
CA PHE A 35 9.03 20.70 -28.22
C PHE A 35 8.43 21.36 -26.98
N TYR A 36 7.84 20.56 -26.09
CA TYR A 36 7.26 21.04 -24.85
C TYR A 36 7.93 20.37 -23.65
N ASN A 37 8.31 21.19 -22.68
CA ASN A 37 8.80 20.75 -21.38
C ASN A 37 7.73 21.01 -20.33
N LYS A 38 7.53 20.02 -19.45
CA LYS A 38 6.69 20.21 -18.29
C LYS A 38 7.46 20.99 -17.22
N VAL A 39 6.88 22.08 -16.72
CA VAL A 39 7.46 22.94 -15.69
C VAL A 39 6.44 23.22 -14.59
N ASP A 40 6.94 23.39 -13.36
CA ASP A 40 6.11 23.54 -12.16
C ASP A 40 5.77 25.02 -11.83
N GLY A 41 6.19 25.96 -12.67
CA GLY A 41 6.05 27.39 -12.42
C GLY A 41 5.95 28.23 -13.68
N PRO A 42 5.72 29.54 -13.54
CA PRO A 42 5.65 30.46 -14.66
C PRO A 42 6.98 30.48 -15.41
N PHE A 43 6.91 30.48 -16.73
CA PHE A 43 8.08 30.50 -17.61
C PHE A 43 8.02 31.72 -18.53
N VAL A 44 9.20 32.14 -18.99
CA VAL A 44 9.39 33.28 -19.90
C VAL A 44 10.08 32.84 -21.17
N ARG A 45 9.94 33.63 -22.23
CA ARG A 45 10.55 33.37 -23.53
C ARG A 45 12.09 33.34 -23.42
N PRO A 46 12.76 32.26 -23.86
CA PRO A 46 14.21 32.23 -24.00
C PRO A 46 14.72 33.24 -25.04
N LEU A 47 15.92 33.78 -24.84
CA LEU A 47 16.50 34.81 -25.73
C LEU A 47 16.66 34.32 -27.18
N ASP A 48 16.99 33.06 -27.34
CA ASP A 48 17.23 32.35 -28.60
C ASP A 48 15.94 31.84 -29.27
N PHE A 49 14.79 32.01 -28.63
CA PHE A 49 13.48 31.64 -29.16
C PHE A 49 12.82 32.83 -29.88
N PRO A 50 12.59 32.79 -31.21
CA PRO A 50 11.96 33.88 -31.95
C PRO A 50 10.58 34.26 -31.40
N GLU A 51 10.32 35.54 -31.19
CA GLU A 51 9.10 36.05 -30.55
C GLU A 51 7.81 35.63 -31.28
N THR A 52 7.80 35.72 -32.60
CA THR A 52 6.66 35.31 -33.42
C THR A 52 6.36 33.83 -33.25
N LEU A 53 7.39 32.98 -33.28
CA LEU A 53 7.27 31.54 -33.08
C LEU A 53 6.86 31.21 -31.64
N TRP A 54 7.38 31.94 -30.64
CA TRP A 54 7.04 31.76 -29.24
C TRP A 54 5.54 31.97 -29.02
N ASN A 55 5.02 33.11 -29.48
CA ASN A 55 3.62 33.49 -29.25
C ASN A 55 2.63 32.48 -29.86
N ILE A 56 2.94 31.89 -31.02
CA ILE A 56 2.09 30.85 -31.64
C ILE A 56 2.28 29.47 -31.02
N SER A 57 3.41 29.23 -30.33
CA SER A 57 3.73 27.94 -29.72
C SER A 57 3.16 27.78 -28.32
N LEU A 58 2.70 28.87 -27.69
CA LEU A 58 2.07 28.82 -26.38
C LEU A 58 0.78 28.01 -26.42
N THR A 59 0.65 27.10 -25.47
CA THR A 59 -0.54 26.26 -25.30
C THR A 59 -1.44 26.78 -24.19
N ASN A 60 -2.70 26.33 -24.17
CA ASN A 60 -3.62 26.63 -23.06
C ASN A 60 -3.19 26.01 -21.72
N ASP A 61 -2.32 24.98 -21.75
CA ASP A 61 -1.74 24.39 -20.55
C ASP A 61 -0.56 25.25 -20.04
N PRO A 62 -0.66 25.88 -18.86
CA PRO A 62 0.38 26.76 -18.30
C PRO A 62 1.60 25.99 -17.77
N THR A 63 1.59 24.65 -17.80
CA THR A 63 2.72 23.82 -17.38
C THR A 63 3.59 23.37 -18.55
N MET A 64 3.19 23.67 -19.80
CA MET A 64 3.89 23.25 -21.01
C MET A 64 4.70 24.41 -21.61
N MET A 65 5.98 24.48 -21.23
CA MET A 65 6.91 25.45 -21.77
C MET A 65 7.40 25.02 -23.15
N PRO A 66 7.18 25.80 -24.22
CA PRO A 66 7.76 25.51 -25.52
C PRO A 66 9.28 25.73 -25.49
N VAL A 67 10.02 24.82 -26.11
CA VAL A 67 11.47 24.86 -26.25
C VAL A 67 11.86 24.57 -27.69
N LEU A 68 12.85 25.30 -28.21
CA LEU A 68 13.34 25.12 -29.57
C LEU A 68 14.55 24.21 -29.54
N LEU A 69 14.47 23.05 -30.20
CA LEU A 69 15.58 22.10 -30.29
C LEU A 69 16.14 22.10 -31.72
N LYS A 70 17.46 21.99 -31.84
CA LYS A 70 18.19 21.95 -33.12
C LYS A 70 19.34 20.95 -33.08
N GLY A 71 19.59 20.26 -34.19
CA GLY A 71 20.75 19.37 -34.35
C GLY A 71 20.94 18.42 -33.17
N ASP A 72 22.08 18.55 -32.49
CA ASP A 72 22.49 17.70 -31.35
C ASP A 72 21.55 17.78 -30.15
N ASP A 73 20.79 18.85 -29.98
CA ASP A 73 19.80 18.97 -28.90
C ASP A 73 18.71 17.89 -29.00
N ILE A 74 18.41 17.42 -30.22
CA ILE A 74 17.42 16.37 -30.47
C ILE A 74 17.95 15.01 -30.01
N GLU A 75 19.22 14.70 -30.30
CA GLU A 75 19.85 13.48 -29.80
C GLU A 75 20.03 13.54 -28.27
N HIS A 76 20.38 14.70 -27.71
CA HIS A 76 20.40 14.89 -26.26
C HIS A 76 19.01 14.65 -25.65
N ARG A 77 17.95 15.20 -26.27
CA ARG A 77 16.56 14.99 -25.85
C ARG A 77 16.17 13.52 -25.85
N LYS A 78 16.57 12.77 -26.88
CA LYS A 78 16.35 11.33 -26.97
C LYS A 78 17.06 10.55 -25.86
N SER A 79 18.29 10.92 -25.51
CA SER A 79 19.01 10.36 -24.35
C SER A 79 18.23 10.60 -23.05
N LEU A 80 17.77 11.83 -22.81
CA LEU A 80 16.96 12.17 -21.63
C LEU A 80 15.64 11.38 -21.57
N GLN A 81 15.00 11.15 -22.72
CA GLN A 81 13.80 10.33 -22.81
C GLN A 81 14.09 8.85 -22.48
N MET A 82 15.19 8.30 -22.97
CA MET A 82 15.60 6.93 -22.63
C MET A 82 15.88 6.77 -21.13
N ASP A 83 16.57 7.74 -20.52
CA ASP A 83 16.84 7.74 -19.08
C ASP A 83 15.55 7.87 -18.26
N ALA A 84 14.62 8.72 -18.71
CA ALA A 84 13.30 8.83 -18.10
C ALA A 84 12.52 7.50 -18.19
N CYS A 85 12.49 6.85 -19.35
CA CYS A 85 11.86 5.55 -19.54
C CYS A 85 12.47 4.49 -18.61
N LYS A 86 13.80 4.47 -18.46
CA LYS A 86 14.47 3.55 -17.52
C LYS A 86 14.02 3.78 -16.08
N ARG A 87 14.01 5.03 -15.61
CA ARG A 87 13.54 5.38 -14.25
C ARG A 87 12.08 5.02 -14.01
N ILE A 88 11.22 5.19 -15.03
CA ILE A 88 9.81 4.80 -14.96
C ILE A 88 9.69 3.28 -14.80
N ASN A 89 10.45 2.50 -15.58
CA ASN A 89 10.45 1.04 -15.49
C ASN A 89 10.97 0.56 -14.12
N ASP A 90 12.05 1.14 -13.62
CA ASP A 90 12.60 0.81 -12.29
C ASP A 90 11.56 1.11 -11.18
N SER A 91 10.85 2.24 -11.30
CA SER A 91 9.79 2.63 -10.37
C SER A 91 8.60 1.66 -10.43
N TYR A 92 8.22 1.24 -11.64
CA TYR A 92 7.17 0.26 -11.86
C TYR A 92 7.51 -1.08 -11.21
N ASP A 93 8.73 -1.59 -11.40
CA ASP A 93 9.19 -2.84 -10.83
C ASP A 93 9.25 -2.79 -9.29
N PHE A 94 9.68 -1.65 -8.74
CA PHE A 94 9.63 -1.42 -7.30
C PHE A 94 8.21 -1.49 -6.75
N LEU A 95 7.25 -0.80 -7.39
CA LEU A 95 5.84 -0.83 -6.97
C LEU A 95 5.25 -2.23 -7.09
N ARG A 96 5.56 -2.96 -8.17
CA ARG A 96 5.12 -4.34 -8.37
C ARG A 96 5.63 -5.26 -7.26
N LYS A 97 6.90 -5.14 -6.86
CA LYS A 97 7.47 -5.88 -5.73
C LYS A 97 6.76 -5.54 -4.41
N LYS A 98 6.48 -4.25 -4.15
CA LYS A 98 5.74 -3.81 -2.96
C LYS A 98 4.33 -4.39 -2.90
N ILE A 99 3.60 -4.38 -4.03
CA ILE A 99 2.27 -4.98 -4.15
C ILE A 99 2.34 -6.49 -3.87
N GLY A 100 3.32 -7.19 -4.44
CA GLY A 100 3.54 -8.62 -4.15
C GLY A 100 3.76 -8.89 -2.66
N GLY A 101 4.61 -8.10 -2.01
CA GLY A 101 4.86 -8.21 -0.57
C GLY A 101 3.63 -7.89 0.30
N LEU A 102 2.74 -7.00 -0.15
CA LEU A 102 1.47 -6.72 0.53
C LEU A 102 0.48 -7.88 0.38
N ARG A 103 0.39 -8.50 -0.81
CA ARG A 103 -0.45 -9.68 -1.03
C ARG A 103 -0.06 -10.86 -0.14
N MET A 104 1.23 -11.18 -0.07
CA MET A 104 1.74 -12.24 0.80
C MET A 104 1.44 -11.97 2.28
N ARG A 105 1.53 -10.71 2.73
CA ARG A 105 1.18 -10.33 4.10
C ARG A 105 -0.31 -10.47 4.36
N SER A 106 -1.15 -10.08 3.40
CA SER A 106 -2.61 -10.24 3.47
C SER A 106 -3.00 -11.71 3.62
N GLU A 107 -2.41 -12.60 2.83
CA GLU A 107 -2.66 -14.04 2.92
C GLU A 107 -2.23 -14.63 4.26
N LYS A 108 -1.06 -14.24 4.79
CA LYS A 108 -0.61 -14.63 6.13
C LYS A 108 -1.59 -14.17 7.21
N LEU A 109 -2.08 -12.94 7.12
CA LEU A 109 -3.04 -12.40 8.08
C LEU A 109 -4.37 -13.15 8.01
N LYS A 110 -4.86 -13.43 6.79
CA LYS A 110 -6.07 -14.22 6.57
C LYS A 110 -5.95 -15.61 7.21
N SER A 111 -4.83 -16.30 6.98
CA SER A 111 -4.57 -17.61 7.60
C SER A 111 -4.55 -17.55 9.13
N LYS A 112 -3.97 -16.50 9.72
CA LYS A 112 -4.01 -16.30 11.19
C LYS A 112 -5.43 -16.09 11.70
N ILE A 113 -6.24 -15.28 11.01
CA ILE A 113 -7.64 -15.05 11.37
C ILE A 113 -8.44 -16.35 11.30
N ASP A 114 -8.27 -17.12 10.22
CA ASP A 114 -8.93 -18.42 10.06
C ASP A 114 -8.53 -19.40 11.16
N GLY A 115 -7.24 -19.41 11.55
CA GLY A 115 -6.75 -20.20 12.69
C GLY A 115 -7.39 -19.79 14.02
N CYS A 116 -7.47 -18.48 14.30
CA CYS A 116 -8.15 -17.97 15.49
C CYS A 116 -9.65 -18.35 15.51
N LEU A 117 -10.33 -18.27 14.36
CA LEU A 117 -11.73 -18.68 14.23
C LEU A 117 -11.92 -20.16 14.52
N GLN A 118 -11.00 -21.02 14.06
CA GLN A 118 -11.06 -22.45 14.36
C GLN A 118 -10.87 -22.74 15.85
N ILE A 119 -9.90 -22.09 16.50
CA ILE A 119 -9.68 -22.23 17.94
C ILE A 119 -10.92 -21.78 18.71
N TYR A 120 -11.47 -20.61 18.37
CA TYR A 120 -12.70 -20.10 18.95
C TYR A 120 -13.85 -21.11 18.83
N ARG A 121 -14.08 -21.64 17.62
CA ARG A 121 -15.12 -22.66 17.37
C ARG A 121 -14.90 -23.92 18.20
N LYS A 122 -13.65 -24.37 18.36
CA LYS A 122 -13.31 -25.55 19.17
C LYS A 122 -13.59 -25.33 20.65
N ILE A 123 -13.16 -24.19 21.20
CA ILE A 123 -13.42 -23.81 22.60
C ILE A 123 -14.93 -23.67 22.82
N PHE A 124 -15.60 -22.92 21.97
CA PHE A 124 -17.05 -22.70 22.05
C PHE A 124 -17.82 -24.02 21.95
N GLY A 125 -17.50 -24.90 20.99
CA GLY A 125 -18.12 -26.21 20.85
C GLY A 125 -17.89 -27.11 22.07
N GLY A 126 -16.70 -27.07 22.68
CA GLY A 126 -16.39 -27.82 23.91
C GLY A 126 -17.09 -27.27 25.16
N VAL A 127 -17.31 -25.95 25.23
CA VAL A 127 -18.09 -25.31 26.30
C VAL A 127 -19.58 -25.62 26.10
N TYR A 128 -20.12 -25.39 24.91
CA TYR A 128 -21.49 -25.74 24.52
C TYR A 128 -21.81 -27.21 24.80
N GLY A 129 -20.92 -28.13 24.41
CA GLY A 129 -21.10 -29.57 24.60
C GLY A 129 -21.14 -29.99 26.08
N ARG A 130 -20.42 -29.28 26.96
CA ARG A 130 -20.47 -29.49 28.41
C ARG A 130 -21.77 -28.96 29.00
N PHE A 131 -22.13 -27.70 28.72
CA PHE A 131 -23.39 -27.11 29.19
C PHE A 131 -24.63 -27.89 28.73
N LYS A 132 -24.65 -28.40 27.50
CA LYS A 132 -25.75 -29.23 26.97
C LYS A 132 -25.89 -30.57 27.73
N LYS A 133 -24.79 -31.15 28.21
CA LYS A 133 -24.82 -32.41 28.99
C LYS A 133 -25.22 -32.19 30.45
N GLU A 134 -24.85 -31.07 31.05
CA GLU A 134 -25.06 -30.80 32.47
C GLU A 134 -26.47 -30.29 32.82
N GLU A 135 -27.08 -29.43 31.99
CA GLU A 135 -28.32 -28.74 32.41
C GLU A 135 -29.61 -29.19 31.71
N GLY A 136 -29.53 -29.97 30.62
CA GLY A 136 -30.72 -30.47 29.92
C GLY A 136 -31.73 -29.40 29.45
N LYS A 137 -31.42 -28.10 29.59
CA LYS A 137 -32.32 -26.99 29.32
C LYS A 137 -31.68 -25.99 28.37
N CYS A 138 -32.40 -25.80 27.27
CA CYS A 138 -32.03 -24.92 26.17
C CYS A 138 -32.54 -23.50 26.47
N THR A 139 -31.71 -22.59 27.00
CA THR A 139 -32.11 -21.16 27.14
C THR A 139 -31.04 -20.11 26.81
N LEU A 140 -29.85 -20.51 26.35
CA LEU A 140 -28.90 -19.61 25.66
C LEU A 140 -28.54 -20.12 24.25
N LEU A 141 -28.67 -21.43 24.03
CA LEU A 141 -28.31 -22.13 22.79
C LEU A 141 -29.28 -21.82 21.63
N ASP A 142 -30.57 -21.62 21.89
CA ASP A 142 -31.55 -21.25 20.87
C ASP A 142 -31.32 -19.84 20.28
N ARG A 143 -30.84 -18.91 21.11
CA ARG A 143 -30.46 -17.56 20.65
C ARG A 143 -29.19 -17.59 19.79
N ILE A 144 -28.27 -18.49 20.09
CA ILE A 144 -27.05 -18.70 19.30
C ILE A 144 -27.35 -19.47 18.01
N TYR A 145 -28.30 -20.40 18.00
CA TYR A 145 -28.78 -21.05 16.77
C TYR A 145 -29.43 -20.07 15.78
N ARG A 146 -30.05 -18.97 16.24
CA ARG A 146 -30.47 -17.87 15.35
C ARG A 146 -29.30 -17.12 14.73
N ALA A 147 -28.14 -17.06 15.41
CA ALA A 147 -26.90 -16.54 14.82
C ALA A 147 -26.23 -17.52 13.84
N TYR A 148 -26.68 -18.78 13.79
CA TYR A 148 -26.31 -19.81 12.81
C TYR A 148 -27.18 -19.77 11.53
N LEU A 149 -28.09 -18.80 11.36
CA LEU A 149 -28.72 -18.58 10.06
C LEU A 149 -27.61 -18.32 9.02
N PRO A 150 -27.60 -19.06 7.90
CA PRO A 150 -26.55 -18.94 6.90
C PRO A 150 -26.55 -17.51 6.37
N LEU A 151 -25.48 -16.77 6.67
CA LEU A 151 -25.20 -15.49 6.02
C LEU A 151 -25.15 -15.76 4.51
N ASP A 152 -26.12 -15.18 3.79
CA ASP A 152 -26.16 -15.21 2.33
C ASP A 152 -24.79 -14.80 1.79
N ARG A 153 -24.18 -15.66 0.96
CA ARG A 153 -22.86 -15.42 0.36
C ARG A 153 -22.84 -14.15 -0.52
N ARG A 154 -24.01 -13.58 -0.84
CA ARG A 154 -24.16 -12.32 -1.57
C ARG A 154 -24.34 -11.09 -0.67
N GLY A 155 -24.55 -11.27 0.62
CA GLY A 155 -24.62 -10.18 1.59
C GLY A 155 -23.22 -9.62 1.85
N LYS A 156 -22.93 -8.42 1.35
CA LYS A 156 -21.78 -7.64 1.84
C LYS A 156 -21.95 -7.49 3.34
N LEU A 157 -20.95 -7.95 4.11
CA LEU A 157 -20.82 -7.68 5.54
C LEU A 157 -20.71 -6.16 5.71
N CYS A 158 -21.85 -5.49 5.97
CA CYS A 158 -21.88 -4.10 6.37
C CYS A 158 -21.38 -4.00 7.82
N VAL A 159 -20.06 -3.99 7.98
CA VAL A 159 -19.37 -3.80 9.28
C VAL A 159 -19.48 -2.35 9.78
N THR A 160 -20.10 -1.45 9.00
CA THR A 160 -20.09 -0.02 9.27
C THR A 160 -21.08 0.45 10.32
N GLU A 161 -22.15 -0.30 10.63
CA GLU A 161 -23.22 0.23 11.49
C GLU A 161 -23.12 -0.20 12.97
N ASN A 162 -22.52 -1.37 13.28
CA ASN A 162 -22.54 -1.92 14.65
C ASN A 162 -21.14 -2.02 15.29
N LYS A 163 -20.18 -1.20 14.86
CA LYS A 163 -18.81 -1.22 15.43
C LYS A 163 -18.82 -1.01 16.96
N GLY A 164 -19.70 -0.17 17.47
CA GLY A 164 -19.88 0.05 18.91
C GLY A 164 -20.32 -1.23 19.62
N GLU A 165 -21.45 -1.80 19.19
CA GLU A 165 -22.00 -3.03 19.78
C GLU A 165 -21.03 -4.22 19.72
N VAL A 166 -20.28 -4.36 18.62
CA VAL A 166 -19.25 -5.40 18.49
C VAL A 166 -18.09 -5.15 19.46
N MET A 167 -17.66 -3.91 19.64
CA MET A 167 -16.63 -3.57 20.62
C MET A 167 -17.11 -3.79 22.05
N ASP A 168 -18.35 -3.44 22.36
CA ASP A 168 -18.95 -3.64 23.69
C ASP A 168 -19.01 -5.13 24.02
N LEU A 169 -19.50 -5.97 23.10
CA LEU A 169 -19.53 -7.41 23.26
C LEU A 169 -18.13 -8.03 23.45
N LEU A 170 -17.12 -7.53 22.71
CA LEU A 170 -15.74 -8.00 22.86
C LEU A 170 -15.13 -7.58 24.21
N MET A 171 -15.48 -6.41 24.72
CA MET A 171 -15.04 -5.94 26.04
C MET A 171 -15.71 -6.71 27.18
N ASP A 172 -17.00 -7.04 27.04
CA ASP A 172 -17.72 -7.90 27.98
C ASP A 172 -17.10 -9.30 28.04
N LEU A 173 -16.81 -9.89 26.87
CA LEU A 173 -16.13 -11.18 26.77
C LEU A 173 -14.73 -11.16 27.38
N LYS A 174 -13.99 -10.06 27.20
CA LYS A 174 -12.70 -9.85 27.85
C LYS A 174 -12.84 -9.83 29.38
N GLY A 175 -13.81 -9.08 29.91
CA GLY A 175 -14.07 -9.01 31.34
C GLY A 175 -14.44 -10.36 31.96
N VAL A 176 -15.26 -11.16 31.26
CA VAL A 176 -15.58 -12.53 31.66
C VAL A 176 -14.33 -13.42 31.66
N GLY A 177 -13.48 -13.32 30.63
CA GLY A 177 -12.21 -14.06 30.56
C GLY A 177 -11.25 -13.73 31.71
N GLU A 178 -11.12 -12.45 32.06
CA GLU A 178 -10.31 -12.00 33.19
C GLU A 178 -10.87 -12.48 34.54
N LYS A 179 -12.20 -12.55 34.68
CA LYS A 179 -12.83 -13.12 35.88
C LYS A 179 -12.52 -14.61 36.02
N ILE A 180 -12.70 -15.38 34.95
CA ILE A 180 -12.40 -16.82 34.94
C ILE A 180 -10.93 -17.08 35.29
N LEU A 181 -10.01 -16.28 34.75
CA LEU A 181 -8.58 -16.38 35.07
C LEU A 181 -8.31 -16.12 36.56
N ARG A 182 -8.91 -15.08 37.15
CA ARG A 182 -8.76 -14.80 38.58
C ARG A 182 -9.34 -15.91 39.46
N ASP A 183 -10.51 -16.42 39.11
CA ASP A 183 -11.17 -17.49 39.86
C ASP A 183 -10.35 -18.79 39.79
N ALA A 184 -9.77 -19.10 38.63
CA ALA A 184 -8.88 -20.25 38.46
C ALA A 184 -7.58 -20.11 39.26
N ASP A 185 -6.97 -18.91 39.26
CA ASP A 185 -5.74 -18.64 40.02
C ASP A 185 -5.99 -18.73 41.54
N SER A 186 -7.11 -18.17 42.02
CA SER A 186 -7.55 -18.29 43.41
C SER A 186 -7.74 -19.76 43.82
N THR A 187 -8.41 -20.55 42.97
CA THR A 187 -8.63 -21.98 43.22
C THR A 187 -7.31 -22.77 43.25
N LEU A 188 -6.36 -22.44 42.38
CA LEU A 188 -5.04 -23.07 42.35
C LEU A 188 -4.24 -22.75 43.63
N GLN A 189 -4.25 -21.49 44.07
CA GLN A 189 -3.60 -21.08 45.30
C GLN A 189 -4.19 -21.79 46.53
N GLU A 190 -5.52 -21.94 46.58
CA GLU A 190 -6.20 -22.65 47.66
C GLU A 190 -5.82 -24.14 47.70
N ARG A 191 -5.77 -24.80 46.54
CA ARG A 191 -5.29 -26.19 46.45
C ARG A 191 -3.82 -26.33 46.84
N GLN A 192 -2.97 -25.37 46.48
CA GLN A 192 -1.56 -25.38 46.85
C GLN A 192 -1.39 -25.24 48.37
N LYS A 193 -2.19 -24.38 49.02
CA LYS A 193 -2.24 -24.27 50.49
C LYS A 193 -2.68 -25.59 51.14
N GLN A 194 -3.77 -26.20 50.64
CA GLN A 194 -4.24 -27.49 51.15
C GLN A 194 -3.19 -28.60 51.00
N THR A 195 -2.45 -28.62 49.89
CA THR A 195 -1.37 -29.60 49.64
C THR A 195 -0.21 -29.41 50.63
N VAL A 196 0.17 -28.17 50.94
CA VAL A 196 1.21 -27.88 51.93
C VAL A 196 0.76 -28.34 53.33
N ILE A 197 -0.49 -28.06 53.70
CA ILE A 197 -1.06 -28.49 55.00
C ILE A 197 -1.05 -30.02 55.10
N LEU A 198 -1.46 -30.73 54.05
CA LEU A 198 -1.43 -32.21 54.00
C LEU A 198 0.00 -32.75 54.17
N ASN A 199 0.97 -32.20 53.44
CA ASN A 199 2.38 -32.62 53.55
C ASN A 199 2.97 -32.37 54.96
N GLU A 200 2.57 -31.30 55.63
CA GLU A 200 2.99 -31.02 57.01
C GLU A 200 2.28 -31.94 58.03
N LEU A 201 1.01 -32.30 57.80
CA LEU A 201 0.29 -33.28 58.63
C LEU A 201 0.89 -34.69 58.53
N ASP A 202 1.26 -35.12 57.32
CA ASP A 202 1.93 -36.41 57.09
C ASP A 202 3.29 -36.46 57.81
N ARG A 203 4.06 -35.36 57.78
CA ARG A 203 5.33 -35.24 58.53
C ARG A 203 5.14 -35.35 60.04
N VAL A 204 4.04 -34.83 60.59
CA VAL A 204 3.73 -34.92 62.02
C VAL A 204 3.28 -36.34 62.40
N GLN A 205 2.55 -37.04 61.53
CA GLN A 205 2.16 -38.44 61.76
C GLN A 205 3.35 -39.41 61.77
N ASP A 206 4.37 -39.18 60.96
CA ASP A 206 5.61 -39.97 60.97
C ASP A 206 6.47 -39.76 62.24
N LEU A 207 6.21 -38.70 63.01
CA LEU A 207 6.90 -38.39 64.27
C LEU A 207 6.17 -38.91 65.52
N VAL A 208 4.94 -39.42 65.39
CA VAL A 208 4.22 -40.08 66.49
C VAL A 208 4.45 -41.59 66.38
N PRO A 209 5.21 -42.22 67.30
CA PRO A 209 5.36 -43.66 67.30
C PRO A 209 3.98 -44.30 67.41
N ARG A 210 3.67 -45.28 66.57
CA ARG A 210 2.48 -46.13 66.75
C ARG A 210 2.66 -46.94 68.03
N GLY A 211 2.30 -46.31 69.15
CA GLY A 211 2.18 -46.91 70.47
C GLY A 211 0.86 -47.65 70.60
N ILE A 212 0.99 -48.86 71.14
CA ILE A 212 -0.03 -49.83 71.56
C ILE A 212 -1.10 -49.18 72.44
#